data_AF-A0A0F0KQ03-F1
#
_entry.id   AF-A0A0F0KQ03-F1
#
_cell.length_a   1.000
_cell.length_b   1.000
_cell.length_c   1.000
_cell.angle_alpha   90.00
_cell.angle_beta   90.00
_cell.angle_gamma   90.00
#
_symmetry.space_group_name_H-M   'P 1'
#
loop_
_entity.id
_entity.type
_entity.pdbx_description
1 polymer ?
#
loop_
_entity_poly.entity_id
_entity_poly.type
_entity_poly.pdbx_seq_one_letter_code
_entity_poly.pdbx_strand_id
1 'polypeptide(L)'
;MTCENCNNEFGSKYEPHLRNWYENAIGKVRLSGKTVPGRRSVGEYLLRENASGGFVLFQHGKHDPAVSQILGEQEFEMSYEIVDATRSHIAAVKTAYLAGCVALHAIPRTPRADALRAELLVARDVPRDQKAELGDVARSIKVARSAHEPSPGEIILMAASDELTESAMVISFNRVFAVDWPFDPITGFTRRVD
;
A
#
# COMPACT_ATOMS: atom_id res chain seq x y z
N MET A 1 17.46 -9.32 -10.27
CA MET A 1 16.79 -8.45 -11.25
C MET A 1 15.41 -9.03 -11.54
N THR A 2 14.33 -8.26 -11.43
CA THR A 2 12.95 -8.75 -11.67
C THR A 2 12.62 -8.82 -13.16
N CYS A 3 11.76 -9.74 -13.58
CA CYS A 3 11.30 -9.83 -14.97
C CYS A 3 10.18 -8.83 -15.28
N GLU A 4 9.89 -8.63 -16.56
CA GLU A 4 8.85 -7.71 -17.06
C GLU A 4 7.49 -7.99 -16.43
N ASN A 5 7.05 -9.25 -16.34
CA ASN A 5 5.76 -9.60 -15.71
C ASN A 5 5.73 -9.26 -14.21
N CYS A 6 6.84 -9.48 -13.49
CA CYS A 6 6.93 -9.12 -12.07
C CYS A 6 6.90 -7.60 -11.82
N ASN A 7 7.32 -6.78 -12.80
CA ASN A 7 7.25 -5.32 -12.71
C ASN A 7 5.89 -4.80 -13.20
N ASN A 8 5.42 -5.25 -14.36
CA ASN A 8 4.25 -4.69 -15.03
C ASN A 8 2.92 -5.28 -14.54
N GLU A 9 2.78 -6.61 -14.50
CA GLU A 9 1.51 -7.24 -14.08
C GLU A 9 1.27 -7.06 -12.59
N PHE A 10 2.29 -7.33 -11.77
CA PHE A 10 2.16 -7.15 -10.33
C PHE A 10 1.97 -5.68 -10.00
N GLY A 11 2.76 -4.78 -10.60
CA GLY A 11 2.70 -3.35 -10.31
C GLY A 11 1.31 -2.80 -10.59
N SER A 12 0.79 -3.03 -11.80
CA SER A 12 -0.55 -2.60 -12.18
C SER A 12 -1.69 -3.26 -11.38
N LYS A 13 -1.47 -4.43 -10.78
CA LYS A 13 -2.47 -5.18 -10.00
C LYS A 13 -2.51 -4.80 -8.52
N TYR A 14 -1.38 -4.39 -7.94
CA TYR A 14 -1.23 -4.28 -6.48
C TYR A 14 -0.79 -2.89 -6.01
N GLU A 15 0.06 -2.18 -6.77
CA GLU A 15 0.57 -0.86 -6.36
C GLU A 15 -0.54 0.20 -6.22
N PRO A 16 -1.61 0.23 -7.04
CA PRO A 16 -2.73 1.14 -6.81
C PRO A 16 -3.40 0.94 -5.45
N HIS A 17 -3.45 -0.30 -4.94
CA HIS A 17 -4.01 -0.58 -3.61
C HIS A 17 -3.12 -0.03 -2.50
N LEU A 18 -1.79 -0.18 -2.63
CA LEU A 18 -0.83 0.40 -1.67
C LEU A 18 -0.92 1.91 -1.62
N ARG A 19 -0.99 2.57 -2.78
CA ARG A 19 -1.18 4.02 -2.87
C ARG A 19 -2.47 4.44 -2.18
N ASN A 20 -3.58 3.76 -2.47
CA ASN A 20 -4.87 4.11 -1.89
C ASN A 20 -4.90 3.90 -0.37
N TRP A 21 -4.28 2.82 0.12
CA TRP A 21 -4.07 2.61 1.55
C TRP A 21 -3.24 3.72 2.18
N TYR A 22 -2.12 4.10 1.56
CA TYR A 22 -1.25 5.14 2.06
C TYR A 22 -1.98 6.48 2.15
N GLU A 23 -2.63 6.89 1.06
CA GLU A 23 -3.28 8.20 0.93
C GLU A 23 -4.64 8.28 1.64
N ASN A 24 -5.10 7.21 2.31
CA ASN A 24 -6.48 7.06 2.77
C ASN A 24 -7.48 7.39 1.66
N ALA A 25 -7.25 6.87 0.45
CA ALA A 25 -8.10 7.13 -0.69
C ALA A 25 -9.25 6.13 -0.75
N ILE A 26 -10.45 6.63 -1.02
CA ILE A 26 -11.61 5.81 -1.43
C ILE A 26 -11.75 5.87 -2.95
N GLY A 27 -11.72 4.69 -3.56
CA GLY A 27 -11.65 4.54 -5.02
C GLY A 27 -13.00 4.22 -5.65
N LYS A 28 -13.08 4.47 -6.98
CA LYS A 28 -14.24 4.16 -7.82
C LYS A 28 -15.55 4.75 -7.27
N VAL A 29 -15.48 5.95 -6.71
CA VAL A 29 -16.64 6.55 -6.06
C VAL A 29 -17.69 6.87 -7.11
N ARG A 30 -18.93 6.49 -6.81
CA ARG A 30 -20.11 6.76 -7.63
C ARG A 30 -21.13 7.52 -6.80
N LEU A 31 -21.72 8.55 -7.39
CA LEU A 31 -22.84 9.28 -6.81
C LEU A 31 -24.11 9.05 -7.60
N SER A 32 -25.23 9.03 -6.91
CA SER A 32 -26.57 9.15 -7.50
C SER A 32 -27.38 10.18 -6.74
N GLY A 33 -28.11 11.00 -7.49
CA GLY A 33 -29.05 11.99 -6.98
C GLY A 33 -30.41 11.84 -7.64
N LYS A 34 -31.40 12.60 -7.15
CA LYS A 34 -32.76 12.63 -7.68
C LYS A 34 -32.82 13.31 -9.04
N THR A 35 -31.94 14.27 -9.32
CA THR A 35 -32.03 15.13 -10.52
C THR A 35 -31.20 14.62 -11.71
N VAL A 36 -30.25 13.72 -11.48
CA VAL A 36 -29.38 13.16 -12.52
C VAL A 36 -29.64 11.66 -12.66
N PRO A 37 -30.13 11.19 -13.82
CA PRO A 37 -30.42 9.77 -14.02
C PRO A 37 -29.18 8.86 -13.93
N GLY A 38 -29.19 7.92 -12.99
CA GLY A 38 -28.16 6.90 -12.83
C GLY A 38 -26.93 7.35 -12.05
N ARG A 39 -25.94 6.46 -11.92
CA ARG A 39 -24.72 6.70 -11.14
C ARG A 39 -23.65 7.42 -11.95
N ARG A 40 -22.98 8.39 -11.35
CA ARG A 40 -21.91 9.20 -11.96
C ARG A 40 -20.58 8.96 -11.27
N SER A 41 -19.52 8.81 -12.05
CA SER A 41 -18.17 8.56 -11.54
C SER A 41 -17.56 9.86 -11.03
N VAL A 42 -17.09 9.82 -9.80
CA VAL A 42 -16.42 10.95 -9.14
C VAL A 42 -14.90 10.83 -9.18
N GLY A 43 -14.40 9.64 -9.55
CA GLY A 43 -12.98 9.31 -9.48
C GLY A 43 -12.63 8.77 -8.10
N GLU A 44 -11.68 9.42 -7.44
CA GLU A 44 -11.16 9.06 -6.12
C GLU A 44 -11.40 10.22 -5.14
N TYR A 45 -11.63 9.90 -3.87
CA TYR A 45 -11.64 10.88 -2.79
C TYR A 45 -10.52 10.55 -1.80
N LEU A 46 -9.83 11.58 -1.32
CA LEU A 46 -8.90 11.46 -0.20
C LEU A 46 -9.66 11.74 1.10
N LEU A 47 -9.65 10.78 2.02
CA LEU A 47 -10.26 10.91 3.33
C LEU A 47 -9.26 11.54 4.31
N ARG A 48 -9.65 12.65 4.93
CA ARG A 48 -8.86 13.32 5.98
C ARG A 48 -9.72 13.52 7.22
N GLU A 49 -9.17 13.19 8.38
CA GLU A 49 -9.82 13.52 9.65
C GLU A 49 -9.46 14.96 10.03
N ASN A 50 -10.45 15.72 10.48
CA ASN A 50 -10.25 17.06 10.99
C ASN A 50 -10.02 17.03 12.51
N ALA A 51 -9.59 18.16 13.09
CA ALA A 51 -9.30 18.25 14.53
C ALA A 51 -10.52 17.97 15.44
N SER A 52 -11.73 18.03 14.90
CA SER A 52 -12.99 17.73 15.60
C SER A 52 -13.47 16.28 15.45
N GLY A 53 -12.66 15.39 14.84
CA GLY A 53 -13.04 13.99 14.60
C GLY A 53 -14.05 13.77 13.46
N GLY A 54 -14.34 14.82 12.69
CA GLY A 54 -15.10 14.73 11.45
C GLY A 54 -14.19 14.40 10.26
N PHE A 55 -14.78 13.99 9.15
CA PHE A 55 -14.04 13.66 7.94
C PHE A 55 -14.25 14.70 6.83
N VAL A 56 -13.19 14.97 6.09
CA VAL A 56 -13.19 15.79 4.88
C VAL A 56 -12.82 14.89 3.70
N LEU A 57 -13.62 14.95 2.63
CA LEU A 57 -13.39 14.25 1.39
C LEU A 57 -12.84 15.22 0.34
N PHE A 58 -11.58 15.05 -0.06
CA PHE A 58 -10.98 15.83 -1.13
C PHE A 58 -11.10 15.09 -2.45
N GLN A 59 -11.86 15.64 -3.40
CA GLN A 59 -12.00 15.03 -4.72
C GLN A 59 -10.67 15.10 -5.47
N HIS A 60 -10.26 13.96 -6.05
CA HIS A 60 -9.07 13.87 -6.86
C HIS A 60 -9.35 13.14 -8.19
N GLY A 61 -8.71 13.62 -9.26
CA GLY A 61 -8.79 13.02 -10.59
C GLY A 61 -10.00 13.49 -11.43
N LYS A 62 -10.25 12.74 -12.51
CA LYS A 62 -11.33 13.04 -13.46
C LYS A 62 -12.67 12.60 -12.90
N HIS A 63 -13.68 13.43 -13.11
CA HIS A 63 -15.06 13.15 -12.72
C HIS A 63 -16.03 13.51 -13.85
N ASP A 64 -17.23 12.93 -13.77
CA ASP A 64 -18.33 13.25 -14.65
C ASP A 64 -18.85 14.68 -14.34
N PRO A 65 -19.03 15.56 -15.34
CA PRO A 65 -19.52 16.92 -15.10
C PRO A 65 -20.84 17.02 -14.35
N ALA A 66 -21.71 16.00 -14.44
CA ALA A 66 -22.98 15.96 -13.72
C ALA A 66 -22.83 15.75 -12.21
N VAL A 67 -21.63 15.43 -11.71
CA VAL A 67 -21.35 15.29 -10.27
C VAL A 67 -21.65 16.58 -9.50
N SER A 68 -21.30 17.74 -10.06
CA SER A 68 -21.55 19.03 -9.41
C SER A 68 -23.04 19.28 -9.18
N GLN A 69 -23.89 18.81 -10.09
CA GLN A 69 -25.34 18.90 -9.92
C GLN A 69 -25.83 18.00 -8.78
N ILE A 70 -25.32 16.76 -8.69
CA ILE A 70 -25.68 15.83 -7.62
C ILE A 70 -25.23 16.35 -6.25
N LEU A 71 -24.02 16.90 -6.16
CA LEU A 71 -23.48 17.47 -4.92
C LEU A 71 -24.23 18.74 -4.45
N GLY A 72 -24.95 19.41 -5.37
CA GLY A 72 -25.83 20.53 -5.05
C GLY A 72 -27.20 20.11 -4.49
N GLU A 73 -27.52 18.81 -4.50
CA GLU A 73 -28.75 18.29 -3.91
C GLU A 73 -28.65 18.21 -2.37
N GLN A 74 -29.79 18.34 -1.68
CA GLN A 74 -29.85 18.20 -0.22
C GLN A 74 -29.51 16.78 0.25
N GLU A 75 -29.81 15.78 -0.58
CA GLU A 75 -29.59 14.37 -0.30
C GLU A 75 -29.08 13.68 -1.56
N PHE A 76 -28.02 12.89 -1.42
CA PHE A 76 -27.50 12.03 -2.48
C PHE A 76 -26.94 10.75 -1.87
N GLU A 77 -26.81 9.72 -2.70
CA GLU A 77 -26.19 8.46 -2.30
C GLU A 77 -24.76 8.38 -2.85
N MET A 78 -23.84 7.89 -2.02
CA MET A 78 -22.46 7.62 -2.39
C MET A 78 -22.13 6.14 -2.21
N SER A 79 -21.67 5.49 -3.28
CA SER A 79 -21.16 4.13 -3.24
C SER A 79 -19.68 4.09 -3.62
N TYR A 80 -18.89 3.33 -2.89
CA TYR A 80 -17.45 3.20 -3.12
C TYR A 80 -16.98 1.80 -2.73
N GLU A 81 -15.82 1.39 -3.24
CA GLU A 81 -15.14 0.18 -2.79
C GLU A 81 -14.19 0.53 -1.64
N ILE A 82 -14.25 -0.25 -0.56
CA ILE A 82 -13.30 -0.14 0.54
C ILE A 82 -11.92 -0.60 0.03
N VAL A 83 -10.86 0.06 0.52
CA VAL A 83 -9.48 -0.34 0.22
C VAL A 83 -9.27 -1.82 0.52
N ASP A 84 -8.81 -2.57 -0.47
CA ASP A 84 -8.42 -3.97 -0.30
C ASP A 84 -7.11 -4.03 0.51
N ALA A 85 -7.26 -4.19 1.83
CA ALA A 85 -6.14 -4.26 2.77
C ALA A 85 -5.17 -5.41 2.44
N THR A 86 -5.69 -6.55 1.96
CA THR A 86 -4.88 -7.70 1.58
C THR A 86 -3.98 -7.37 0.39
N ARG A 87 -4.53 -6.79 -0.67
CA ARG A 87 -3.75 -6.38 -1.84
C ARG A 87 -2.74 -5.29 -1.51
N SER A 88 -3.12 -4.36 -0.64
CA SER A 88 -2.23 -3.31 -0.15
C SER A 88 -1.04 -3.89 0.63
N HIS A 89 -1.31 -4.89 1.48
CA HIS A 89 -0.28 -5.60 2.25
C HIS A 89 0.69 -6.38 1.35
N ILE A 90 0.14 -7.14 0.40
CA ILE A 90 0.92 -7.88 -0.61
C ILE A 90 1.86 -6.93 -1.39
N ALA A 91 1.35 -5.76 -1.77
CA ALA A 91 2.13 -4.73 -2.44
C ALA A 91 3.28 -4.22 -1.57
N ALA A 92 3.00 -3.86 -0.31
CA ALA A 92 4.02 -3.38 0.63
C ALA A 92 5.12 -4.42 0.85
N VAL A 93 4.73 -5.67 1.08
CA VAL A 93 5.65 -6.78 1.32
C VAL A 93 6.52 -7.09 0.10
N LYS A 94 5.96 -7.11 -1.11
CA LYS A 94 6.77 -7.25 -2.34
C LYS A 94 7.77 -6.10 -2.46
N THR A 95 7.31 -4.87 -2.29
CA THR A 95 8.16 -3.68 -2.41
C THR A 95 9.33 -3.74 -1.41
N ALA A 96 9.06 -4.14 -0.16
CA ALA A 96 10.07 -4.43 0.86
C ALA A 96 11.05 -5.53 0.43
N TYR A 97 10.54 -6.66 -0.06
CA TYR A 97 11.37 -7.77 -0.52
C TYR A 97 12.34 -7.35 -1.63
N LEU A 98 11.84 -6.60 -2.63
CA LEU A 98 12.66 -6.12 -3.74
C LEU A 98 13.66 -5.05 -3.30
N ALA A 99 13.25 -4.10 -2.47
CA ALA A 99 14.13 -3.10 -1.88
C ALA A 99 15.28 -3.76 -1.10
N GLY A 100 14.96 -4.77 -0.29
CA GLY A 100 15.97 -5.56 0.43
C GLY A 100 16.92 -6.28 -0.52
N CYS A 101 16.41 -6.89 -1.59
CA CYS A 101 17.27 -7.53 -2.59
C CYS A 101 18.25 -6.56 -3.26
N VAL A 102 17.78 -5.33 -3.55
CA VAL A 102 18.61 -4.26 -4.13
C VAL A 102 19.65 -3.77 -3.13
N ALA A 103 19.22 -3.44 -1.90
CA ALA A 103 20.11 -2.97 -0.84
C ALA A 103 21.22 -3.99 -0.52
N LEU A 104 20.86 -5.28 -0.49
CA LEU A 104 21.78 -6.39 -0.26
C LEU A 104 22.62 -6.78 -1.46
N HIS A 105 22.27 -6.30 -2.66
CA HIS A 105 22.81 -6.81 -3.92
C HIS A 105 22.72 -8.34 -4.05
N ALA A 106 21.72 -8.96 -3.39
CA ALA A 106 21.58 -10.40 -3.29
C ALA A 106 20.11 -10.81 -3.15
N ILE A 107 19.79 -12.03 -3.58
CA ILE A 107 18.49 -12.65 -3.31
C ILE A 107 18.65 -13.50 -2.05
N PRO A 108 17.93 -13.21 -0.96
CA PRO A 108 17.99 -14.03 0.25
C PRO A 108 17.59 -15.47 -0.05
N ARG A 109 18.42 -16.44 0.38
CA ARG A 109 18.24 -17.89 0.20
C ARG A 109 18.09 -18.58 1.54
N THR A 110 17.03 -18.22 2.26
CA THR A 110 16.63 -18.86 3.52
C THR A 110 15.29 -19.54 3.32
N PRO A 111 14.94 -20.58 4.11
CA PRO A 111 13.64 -21.25 3.99
C PRO A 111 12.46 -20.26 4.07
N ARG A 112 12.56 -19.25 4.93
CA ARG A 112 11.55 -18.20 5.08
C ARG A 112 11.49 -17.26 3.87
N ALA A 113 12.64 -16.88 3.30
CA ALA A 113 12.68 -16.04 2.08
C ALA A 113 12.18 -16.77 0.84
N ASP A 114 12.48 -18.06 0.74
CA ASP A 114 11.97 -18.90 -0.35
C ASP A 114 10.46 -19.12 -0.22
N ALA A 115 9.95 -19.33 1.00
CA ALA A 115 8.51 -19.39 1.27
C ALA A 115 7.80 -18.06 0.93
N LEU A 116 8.33 -16.91 1.36
CA LEU A 116 7.75 -15.61 0.99
C LEU A 116 7.73 -15.43 -0.53
N ARG A 117 8.83 -15.80 -1.21
CA ARG A 117 8.90 -15.68 -2.67
C ARG A 117 7.83 -16.55 -3.34
N ALA A 118 7.60 -17.76 -2.85
CA ALA A 118 6.53 -18.63 -3.35
C ALA A 118 5.14 -18.00 -3.14
N GLU A 119 4.86 -17.45 -1.96
CA GLU A 119 3.60 -16.75 -1.68
C GLU A 119 3.39 -15.53 -2.61
N LEU A 120 4.43 -14.73 -2.84
CA LEU A 120 4.36 -13.57 -3.75
C LEU A 120 4.16 -13.98 -5.21
N LEU A 121 4.72 -15.12 -5.64
CA LEU A 121 4.49 -15.67 -6.98
C LEU A 121 3.05 -16.17 -7.15
N VAL A 122 2.51 -16.88 -6.15
CA VAL A 122 1.09 -17.26 -6.14
C VAL A 122 0.22 -16.01 -6.23
N ALA A 123 0.49 -14.99 -5.41
CA ALA A 123 -0.26 -13.73 -5.44
C ALA A 123 -0.16 -13.02 -6.80
N ARG A 124 1.00 -13.05 -7.49
CA ARG A 124 1.13 -12.52 -8.86
C ARG A 124 0.12 -13.20 -9.79
N ASP A 125 0.06 -14.53 -9.73
CA ASP A 125 -0.66 -15.37 -10.69
C ASP A 125 -2.18 -15.45 -10.45
N VAL A 126 -2.69 -15.00 -9.29
CA VAL A 126 -4.14 -14.90 -9.04
C VAL A 126 -4.82 -13.97 -10.08
N PRO A 127 -5.98 -14.30 -10.66
CA PRO A 127 -6.72 -13.35 -11.52
C PRO A 127 -7.16 -12.07 -10.79
N ARG A 128 -7.40 -10.97 -11.53
CA ARG A 128 -7.75 -9.66 -10.91
C ARG A 128 -9.13 -9.65 -10.25
N ASP A 129 -10.06 -10.41 -10.80
CA ASP A 129 -11.44 -10.59 -10.35
C ASP A 129 -11.58 -11.54 -9.16
N GLN A 130 -10.53 -12.31 -8.85
CA GLN A 130 -10.50 -13.21 -7.70
C GLN A 130 -9.95 -12.53 -6.45
N LYS A 131 -10.39 -12.99 -5.28
CA LYS A 131 -9.86 -12.50 -4.01
C LYS A 131 -8.43 -13.00 -3.81
N ALA A 132 -7.51 -12.08 -3.54
CA ALA A 132 -6.14 -12.46 -3.17
C ALA A 132 -6.12 -12.87 -1.69
N GLU A 133 -5.31 -13.88 -1.38
CA GLU A 133 -5.10 -14.37 -0.01
C GLU A 133 -3.65 -14.18 0.41
N LEU A 134 -3.45 -13.90 1.69
CA LEU A 134 -2.12 -13.85 2.31
C LEU A 134 -1.76 -15.24 2.80
N GLY A 135 -0.60 -15.74 2.37
CA GLY A 135 0.05 -16.86 3.06
C GLY A 135 0.58 -16.42 4.43
N ASP A 136 0.97 -17.40 5.24
CA ASP A 136 1.35 -17.18 6.63
C ASP A 136 2.61 -16.32 6.77
N VAL A 137 3.58 -16.46 5.85
CA VAL A 137 4.81 -15.68 5.90
C VAL A 137 4.52 -14.21 5.61
N ALA A 138 3.82 -13.91 4.51
CA ALA A 138 3.44 -12.54 4.16
C ALA A 138 2.56 -11.89 5.24
N ARG A 139 1.63 -12.66 5.84
CA ARG A 139 0.76 -12.19 6.93
C ARG A 139 1.54 -11.82 8.19
N SER A 140 2.62 -12.53 8.48
CA SER A 140 3.46 -12.28 9.67
C SER A 140 4.30 -11.00 9.59
N ILE A 141 4.49 -10.45 8.38
CA ILE A 141 5.29 -9.23 8.16
C ILE A 141 4.42 -8.02 8.49
N LYS A 142 4.86 -7.18 9.43
CA LYS A 142 4.12 -5.96 9.76
C LYS A 142 4.42 -4.83 8.78
N VAL A 143 3.40 -4.02 8.53
CA VAL A 143 3.48 -2.82 7.70
C VAL A 143 2.94 -1.66 8.52
N ALA A 144 3.74 -0.62 8.70
CA ALA A 144 3.38 0.56 9.46
C ALA A 144 3.42 1.80 8.56
N ARG A 145 2.44 2.70 8.72
CA ARG A 145 2.41 4.00 8.06
C ARG A 145 2.94 5.08 9.00
N SER A 146 3.64 6.04 8.43
CA SER A 146 4.12 7.24 9.11
C SER A 146 3.37 8.47 8.59
N ALA A 147 3.25 9.50 9.43
CA ALA A 147 2.69 10.81 9.09
C ALA A 147 3.77 11.87 8.79
N HIS A 148 5.03 11.46 8.68
CA HIS A 148 6.15 12.37 8.39
C HIS A 148 6.11 12.88 6.94
N GLU A 149 6.77 14.02 6.70
CA GLU A 149 7.00 14.50 5.34
C GLU A 149 7.83 13.49 4.53
N PRO A 150 7.38 13.16 3.30
CA PRO A 150 8.14 12.27 2.43
C PRO A 150 9.53 12.84 2.14
N SER A 151 10.54 11.98 2.20
CA SER A 151 11.92 12.27 1.78
C SER A 151 12.23 11.42 0.54
N PRO A 152 12.03 11.95 -0.69
CA PRO A 152 12.16 11.18 -1.91
C PRO A 152 13.57 10.61 -2.12
N GLY A 153 13.66 9.33 -2.47
CA GLY A 153 14.93 8.66 -2.74
C GLY A 153 15.57 7.99 -1.52
N GLU A 154 14.93 8.10 -0.35
CA GLU A 154 15.39 7.50 0.90
C GLU A 154 14.73 6.14 1.12
N ILE A 155 15.34 5.06 0.62
CA ILE A 155 15.00 3.68 1.02
C ILE A 155 16.10 3.18 1.94
N ILE A 156 15.76 3.01 3.22
CA ILE A 156 16.74 2.68 4.26
C ILE A 156 16.35 1.38 4.94
N LEU A 157 17.30 0.46 5.01
CA LEU A 157 17.25 -0.64 5.95
C LEU A 157 17.82 -0.17 7.30
N MET A 158 17.05 -0.33 8.38
CA MET A 158 17.43 0.10 9.72
C MET A 158 17.07 -0.95 10.76
N ALA A 159 17.78 -0.92 11.89
CA ALA A 159 17.39 -1.67 13.08
C ALA A 159 16.38 -0.82 13.88
N ALA A 160 15.17 -1.32 14.04
CA ALA A 160 14.19 -0.80 14.98
C ALA A 160 14.45 -1.46 16.35
N SER A 161 14.86 -0.66 17.32
CA SER A 161 14.94 -1.07 18.72
C SER A 161 13.76 -0.48 19.48
N ASP A 162 12.91 -1.34 20.03
CA ASP A 162 12.07 -0.99 21.18
C ASP A 162 12.88 -1.29 22.45
N GLU A 163 12.73 -0.51 23.51
CA GLU A 163 13.39 -0.76 24.80
C GLU A 163 13.02 -2.14 25.39
N LEU A 164 11.93 -2.75 24.89
CA LEU A 164 11.35 -3.99 25.39
C LEU A 164 11.53 -5.22 24.48
N THR A 165 12.07 -5.09 23.26
CA THR A 165 12.21 -6.22 22.32
C THR A 165 13.56 -6.30 21.63
N GLU A 166 13.95 -7.50 21.19
CA GLU A 166 15.08 -7.66 20.28
C GLU A 166 14.96 -6.73 19.07
N SER A 167 16.11 -6.18 18.63
CA SER A 167 16.16 -5.26 17.50
C SER A 167 15.65 -5.95 16.23
N ALA A 168 14.49 -5.51 15.74
CA ALA A 168 13.93 -5.98 14.47
C ALA A 168 14.51 -5.15 13.33
N MET A 169 14.88 -5.78 12.22
CA MET A 169 15.26 -5.03 11.02
C MET A 169 13.99 -4.57 10.31
N VAL A 170 13.98 -3.33 9.81
CA VAL A 170 12.87 -2.76 9.04
C VAL A 170 13.38 -2.04 7.81
N ILE A 171 12.60 -2.06 6.73
CA ILE A 171 12.85 -1.25 5.54
C ILE A 171 11.89 -0.07 5.56
N SER A 172 12.44 1.14 5.68
CA SER A 172 11.73 2.41 5.62
C SER A 172 11.71 2.95 4.19
N PHE A 173 10.54 3.37 3.73
CA PHE A 173 10.29 3.92 2.40
C PHE A 173 9.97 5.40 2.47
N ASN A 174 10.94 6.25 2.12
CA ASN A 174 10.83 7.71 2.06
C ASN A 174 10.27 8.35 3.34
N ARG A 175 10.41 7.70 4.51
CA ARG A 175 9.77 8.09 5.80
C ARG A 175 8.24 8.02 5.83
N VAL A 176 7.66 7.40 4.81
CA VAL A 176 6.23 7.33 4.54
C VAL A 176 5.59 6.07 5.12
N PHE A 177 6.25 4.92 4.95
CA PHE A 177 5.85 3.67 5.56
C PHE A 177 7.07 2.79 5.80
N ALA A 178 6.96 1.85 6.73
CA ALA A 178 7.99 0.88 7.04
C ALA A 178 7.43 -0.53 7.00
N VAL A 179 8.26 -1.48 6.62
CA VAL A 179 7.91 -2.91 6.55
C VAL A 179 8.96 -3.70 7.32
N ASP A 180 8.49 -4.62 8.18
CA ASP A 180 9.39 -5.52 8.89
C ASP A 180 10.22 -6.32 7.87
N TRP A 181 11.52 -6.44 8.14
CA TRP A 181 12.39 -7.36 7.42
C TRP A 181 12.43 -8.68 8.19
N PRO A 182 11.73 -9.72 7.71
CA PRO A 182 11.49 -10.93 8.50
C PRO A 182 12.60 -11.98 8.35
N PHE A 183 13.70 -11.64 7.67
CA PHE A 183 14.80 -12.57 7.38
C PHE A 183 15.98 -12.29 8.27
N ASP A 184 16.96 -13.20 8.22
CA ASP A 184 18.17 -13.15 9.03
C ASP A 184 18.75 -11.73 9.09
N PRO A 185 19.26 -11.31 10.26
CA PRO A 185 19.85 -9.99 10.44
C PRO A 185 20.86 -9.74 9.33
N ILE A 186 20.69 -8.62 8.65
CA ILE A 186 21.60 -8.25 7.60
C ILE A 186 22.89 -7.79 8.27
N THR A 187 23.91 -8.65 8.23
CA THR A 187 25.25 -8.30 8.69
C THR A 187 25.91 -7.38 7.67
N GLY A 188 26.52 -6.28 8.13
CA GLY A 188 27.32 -5.38 7.26
C GLY A 188 26.73 -3.99 6.96
N PHE A 189 25.55 -3.62 7.47
CA PHE A 189 25.12 -2.22 7.46
C PHE A 189 25.71 -1.48 8.67
N THR A 190 26.58 -0.50 8.41
CA THR A 190 26.99 0.46 9.43
C THR A 190 25.80 1.36 9.76
N ARG A 191 25.41 1.36 11.03
CA ARG A 191 24.46 2.31 11.62
C ARG A 191 24.94 3.73 11.25
N ARG A 192 24.23 4.44 10.36
CA ARG A 192 24.39 5.89 10.29
C ARG A 192 23.75 6.46 11.54
N VAL A 193 24.61 6.73 12.51
CA VAL A 193 24.28 7.59 13.65
C VAL A 193 24.48 8.99 13.12
N ASP A 194 23.38 9.65 12.76
CA ASP A 194 23.34 11.10 12.67
C ASP A 194 22.91 11.64 14.05
#